data_AF-A0A5D4RMS6-F1
#
_entry.id   AF-A0A5D4RMS6-F1
#
_cell.length_a   1.000
_cell.length_b   1.000
_cell.length_c   1.000
_cell.angle_alpha   90.00
_cell.angle_beta   90.00
_cell.angle_gamma   90.00
#
_symmetry.space_group_name_H-M   'P 1'
#
loop_
_entity.id
_entity.type
_entity.pdbx_description
1 polymer ?
#
loop_
_entity_poly.entity_id
_entity_poly.type
_entity_poly.pdbx_seq_one_letter_code
_entity_poly.pdbx_strand_id
1 'polypeptide(L)'
;MGYSSVKLEYNINGIGIITPIIYKFPTGLYQNKSLNLERKLRDTNQLGAIRYIHNGAHYTRYEYVLLQYMLINFVQKNSEIGLGSKFNFKSWGLNKELKYEEKITAAEVIELIVLFANMGHFKDTFSSNKVWFHYILENHYGLKNGLKKGLSSEGKKLLDKLMEDTDYQKIQWLNALYMLSRTSELQDYRVICEKIVKNILYNENDKWMDLYNKIRKVSYIVLDSHFSYIPIDISLQNVLFNHSLFIDEILKNNSNLFGTLERINELLEDTLYLENNALLVGTYRSIDIHKKLNDFLNSNEDLKEVAKINKLILDIKESPLYEESHIIEDEIPWNKEKNLSLTFRIKERRGFPVDVFKREMEILKKLGTDIYIGFNFSPSFEKYRTVYSLSKKLSGKKLLNKCLSILSQGVDDYLEYKHFSLKEVNNGPLIDVVTKKIITYLFRNILRNDYFCEYNYSNKLCPFILEIGSKKALSKLDLYIGDFKKVYADDKDGLHELSALRNRVSNINYKGLTIVYAGSLRFIDSNKKAVCELDGLILTPKNKKKYLEVIEAKNLSTKSQRKTVAMKQLREKFLTIVADSMVEDTEVKEIDNFGAYVNFMRK
;
A
#
# COMPACT_ATOMS: atom_id res chain seq x y z
N MET A 1 -22.84 -7.33 -38.34
CA MET A 1 -22.60 -5.94 -37.91
C MET A 1 -21.64 -5.26 -38.88
N GLY A 2 -22.03 -4.08 -39.38
CA GLY A 2 -21.25 -3.21 -40.25
C GLY A 2 -20.56 -2.08 -39.48
N TYR A 3 -19.86 -2.41 -38.38
CA TYR A 3 -19.07 -1.41 -37.67
C TYR A 3 -17.77 -1.13 -38.44
N SER A 4 -17.53 0.14 -38.75
CA SER A 4 -16.24 0.62 -39.20
C SER A 4 -15.31 0.79 -38.02
N SER A 5 -14.00 0.72 -38.25
CA SER A 5 -13.03 1.19 -37.27
C SER A 5 -13.29 2.65 -36.93
N VAL A 6 -13.06 3.04 -35.68
CA VAL A 6 -13.23 4.42 -35.21
C VAL A 6 -11.85 5.03 -35.00
N LYS A 7 -11.53 6.08 -35.76
CA LYS A 7 -10.35 6.90 -35.50
C LYS A 7 -10.73 8.01 -34.54
N LEU A 8 -9.99 8.13 -33.45
CA LEU A 8 -10.16 9.20 -32.47
C LEU A 8 -8.94 10.13 -32.52
N GLU A 9 -9.15 11.38 -32.11
CA GLU A 9 -8.08 12.33 -31.85
C GLU A 9 -8.34 12.90 -30.45
N TYR A 10 -7.35 12.81 -29.57
CA TYR A 10 -7.49 13.25 -28.19
C TYR A 10 -6.18 13.84 -27.69
N ASN A 11 -6.25 14.99 -27.02
CA ASN A 11 -5.09 15.62 -26.38
C ASN A 11 -5.00 15.16 -24.92
N ILE A 12 -4.04 14.29 -24.61
CA ILE A 12 -3.71 13.98 -23.21
C ILE A 12 -2.88 15.14 -22.68
N ASN A 13 -3.38 15.82 -21.65
CA ASN A 13 -2.72 16.99 -21.08
C ASN A 13 -1.26 16.66 -20.71
N GLY A 14 -0.32 17.52 -21.14
CA GLY A 14 1.13 17.38 -20.92
C GLY A 14 1.84 16.22 -21.64
N ILE A 15 1.11 15.30 -22.29
CA ILE A 15 1.67 14.25 -23.16
C ILE A 15 1.56 14.62 -24.65
N GLY A 16 0.43 15.20 -25.05
CA GLY A 16 0.15 15.65 -26.42
C GLY A 16 -1.00 14.92 -27.12
N ILE A 17 -1.12 15.18 -28.41
CA ILE A 17 -2.19 14.62 -29.26
C ILE A 17 -1.88 13.16 -29.60
N ILE A 18 -2.81 12.27 -29.25
CA ILE A 18 -2.80 10.87 -29.66
C ILE A 18 -3.93 10.59 -30.64
N THR A 19 -3.68 9.65 -31.57
CA THR A 19 -4.65 9.30 -32.63
C THR A 19 -4.94 7.79 -32.68
N PRO A 20 -5.54 7.23 -31.61
CA PRO A 20 -5.84 5.80 -31.58
C PRO A 20 -6.95 5.43 -32.57
N ILE A 21 -6.86 4.21 -33.10
CA ILE A 21 -7.85 3.57 -33.96
C ILE A 21 -8.42 2.40 -33.18
N ILE A 22 -9.72 2.44 -32.90
CA ILE A 22 -10.46 1.28 -32.37
C ILE A 22 -10.85 0.41 -33.56
N TYR A 23 -10.42 -0.85 -33.59
CA TYR A 23 -10.73 -1.76 -34.69
C TYR A 23 -12.20 -2.18 -34.69
N LYS A 24 -12.63 -2.82 -35.78
CA LYS A 24 -14.04 -3.04 -36.12
C LYS A 24 -14.78 -3.86 -35.06
N PHE A 25 -14.18 -4.94 -34.58
CA PHE A 25 -14.83 -5.81 -33.60
C PHE A 25 -14.92 -5.15 -32.20
N PRO A 26 -13.84 -4.61 -31.61
CA PRO A 26 -13.90 -3.86 -30.35
C PRO A 26 -14.82 -2.64 -30.38
N THR A 27 -14.97 -1.98 -31.54
CA THR A 27 -15.91 -0.86 -31.73
C THR A 27 -17.34 -1.26 -31.35
N GLY A 28 -17.78 -2.48 -31.68
CA GLY A 28 -19.11 -2.95 -31.34
C GLY A 28 -19.37 -3.03 -29.83
N LEU A 29 -18.35 -3.38 -29.04
CA LEU A 29 -18.42 -3.36 -27.58
C LEU A 29 -18.33 -1.93 -27.04
N TYR A 30 -17.38 -1.14 -27.53
CA TYR A 30 -17.14 0.24 -27.12
C TYR A 30 -18.39 1.13 -27.29
N GLN A 31 -19.10 0.98 -28.42
CA GLN A 31 -20.31 1.74 -28.74
C GLN A 31 -21.60 1.11 -28.20
N ASN A 32 -21.53 0.02 -27.43
CA ASN A 32 -22.73 -0.62 -26.90
C ASN A 32 -23.46 0.31 -25.92
N LYS A 33 -24.66 0.76 -26.30
CA LYS A 33 -25.46 1.73 -25.53
C LYS A 33 -25.80 1.25 -24.12
N SER A 34 -25.98 -0.07 -23.92
CA SER A 34 -26.31 -0.62 -22.60
C SER A 34 -25.15 -0.55 -21.60
N LEU A 35 -23.91 -0.50 -22.09
CA LEU A 35 -22.72 -0.45 -21.25
C LEU A 35 -22.19 0.97 -21.05
N ASN A 36 -22.46 1.88 -22.01
CA ASN A 36 -22.03 3.28 -22.00
C ASN A 36 -20.54 3.45 -21.61
N LEU A 37 -19.67 2.68 -22.27
CA LEU A 37 -18.27 2.50 -21.85
C LEU A 37 -17.47 3.79 -21.92
N GLU A 38 -17.68 4.63 -22.93
CA GLU A 38 -16.96 5.91 -23.03
C GLU A 38 -17.18 6.77 -21.79
N ARG A 39 -18.45 7.00 -21.42
CA ARG A 39 -18.77 7.78 -20.23
C ARG A 39 -18.17 7.14 -18.98
N LYS A 40 -18.32 5.82 -18.82
CA LYS A 40 -17.77 5.11 -17.66
C LYS A 40 -16.25 5.28 -17.54
N LEU A 41 -15.52 5.21 -18.66
CA LEU A 41 -14.07 5.39 -18.69
C LEU A 41 -13.66 6.83 -18.38
N ARG A 42 -14.43 7.83 -18.84
CA ARG A 42 -14.19 9.26 -18.54
C ARG A 42 -14.48 9.60 -17.08
N ASP A 43 -15.53 9.01 -16.51
CA ASP A 43 -15.96 9.29 -15.14
C ASP A 43 -15.12 8.53 -14.08
N THR A 44 -14.24 7.62 -14.50
CA THR A 44 -13.42 6.79 -13.60
C THR A 44 -11.96 7.23 -13.65
N ASN A 45 -11.45 7.74 -12.54
CA ASN A 45 -10.03 8.11 -12.39
C ASN A 45 -9.17 6.86 -12.30
N GLN A 46 -8.00 6.87 -12.95
CA GLN A 46 -7.12 5.71 -12.99
C GLN A 46 -6.48 5.42 -11.63
N LEU A 47 -6.02 6.47 -10.94
CA LEU A 47 -5.40 6.40 -9.61
C LEU A 47 -6.43 6.41 -8.45
N GLY A 48 -7.73 6.44 -8.76
CA GLY A 48 -8.80 6.33 -7.78
C GLY A 48 -8.71 7.35 -6.65
N ALA A 49 -8.71 6.87 -5.40
CA ALA A 49 -8.68 7.72 -4.21
C ALA A 49 -7.38 8.53 -4.03
N ILE A 50 -6.29 8.14 -4.69
CA ILE A 50 -4.99 8.83 -4.59
C ILE A 50 -5.10 10.30 -5.05
N ARG A 51 -6.01 10.58 -5.98
CA ARG A 51 -6.31 11.92 -6.50
C ARG A 51 -6.69 12.94 -5.43
N TYR A 52 -7.19 12.48 -4.28
CA TYR A 52 -7.58 13.36 -3.16
C TYR A 52 -6.38 13.84 -2.33
N ILE A 53 -5.21 13.21 -2.50
CA ILE A 53 -3.94 13.62 -1.87
C ILE A 53 -3.03 14.29 -2.90
N HIS A 54 -3.12 13.87 -4.16
CA HIS A 54 -2.31 14.40 -5.24
C HIS A 54 -3.21 15.00 -6.31
N ASN A 55 -3.36 16.33 -6.29
CA ASN A 55 -4.21 17.07 -7.23
C ASN A 55 -3.73 17.01 -8.70
N GLY A 56 -2.57 16.41 -8.98
CA GLY A 56 -2.14 16.10 -10.36
C GLY A 56 -2.72 14.79 -10.89
N ALA A 57 -3.13 13.88 -10.00
CA ALA A 57 -3.48 12.49 -10.31
C ALA A 57 -4.95 12.34 -10.77
N HIS A 58 -5.38 13.16 -11.73
CA HIS A 58 -6.78 13.24 -12.19
C HIS A 58 -7.04 12.61 -13.56
N TYR A 59 -6.04 12.01 -14.19
CA TYR A 59 -6.25 11.36 -15.48
C TYR A 59 -7.18 10.13 -15.33
N THR A 60 -7.92 9.89 -16.39
CA THR A 60 -9.04 8.97 -16.44
C THR A 60 -8.64 7.65 -17.07
N ARG A 61 -9.46 6.61 -16.84
CA ARG A 61 -9.32 5.34 -17.56
C ARG A 61 -9.49 5.52 -19.06
N TYR A 62 -10.20 6.55 -19.49
CA TYR A 62 -10.35 6.89 -20.90
C TYR A 62 -8.99 7.20 -21.54
N GLU A 63 -8.22 8.11 -20.94
CA GLU A 63 -6.88 8.46 -21.41
C GLU A 63 -5.94 7.26 -21.41
N TYR A 64 -6.01 6.46 -20.35
CA TYR A 64 -5.24 5.22 -20.23
C TYR A 64 -5.56 4.19 -21.32
N VAL A 65 -6.84 3.99 -21.63
CA VAL A 65 -7.29 3.06 -22.69
C VAL A 65 -6.87 3.57 -24.07
N LEU A 66 -7.05 4.87 -24.34
CA LEU A 66 -6.65 5.47 -25.61
C LEU A 66 -5.15 5.37 -25.86
N LEU A 67 -4.31 5.58 -24.84
CA LEU A 67 -2.87 5.40 -24.96
C LEU A 67 -2.50 3.94 -25.29
N GLN A 68 -3.11 2.97 -24.61
CA GLN A 68 -2.88 1.55 -24.91
C GLN A 68 -3.30 1.20 -26.34
N TYR A 69 -4.45 1.69 -26.80
CA TYR A 69 -4.88 1.51 -28.18
C TYR A 69 -3.90 2.09 -29.18
N MET A 70 -3.44 3.33 -28.95
CA MET A 70 -2.43 3.95 -29.81
C MET A 70 -1.16 3.08 -29.90
N LEU A 71 -0.68 2.54 -28.77
CA LEU A 71 0.48 1.65 -28.75
C LEU A 71 0.21 0.31 -29.46
N ILE A 72 -0.99 -0.25 -29.34
CA ILE A 72 -1.39 -1.46 -30.11
C ILE A 72 -1.38 -1.15 -31.61
N ASN A 73 -1.98 -0.03 -32.04
CA ASN A 73 -1.99 0.38 -33.44
C ASN A 73 -0.56 0.64 -33.95
N PHE A 74 0.29 1.21 -33.10
CA PHE A 74 1.69 1.44 -33.39
C PHE A 74 2.45 0.13 -33.59
N VAL A 75 2.29 -0.86 -32.70
CA VAL A 75 2.92 -2.18 -32.85
C VAL A 75 2.38 -2.89 -34.09
N GLN A 76 1.07 -2.84 -34.34
CA GLN A 76 0.48 -3.46 -35.53
C GLN A 76 1.05 -2.88 -36.84
N LYS A 77 1.25 -1.56 -36.89
CA LYS A 77 1.76 -0.87 -38.09
C LYS A 77 3.24 -1.09 -38.34
N ASN A 78 4.03 -1.27 -37.28
CA ASN A 78 5.50 -1.25 -37.35
C ASN A 78 6.15 -2.60 -37.02
N SER A 79 5.39 -3.70 -36.88
CA SER A 79 5.93 -5.03 -36.58
C SER A 79 5.35 -6.13 -37.47
N GLU A 80 6.11 -7.21 -37.65
CA GLU A 80 5.73 -8.37 -38.47
C GLU A 80 5.13 -9.52 -37.64
N ILE A 81 4.76 -9.29 -36.38
CA ILE A 81 4.33 -10.36 -35.45
C ILE A 81 2.93 -10.93 -35.72
N GLY A 82 2.26 -10.44 -36.77
CA GLY A 82 0.94 -10.92 -37.20
C GLY A 82 -0.25 -10.33 -36.44
N LEU A 83 -0.13 -9.11 -35.89
CA LEU A 83 -1.26 -8.46 -35.20
C LEU A 83 -2.48 -8.21 -36.11
N GLY A 84 -2.25 -7.97 -37.40
CA GLY A 84 -3.31 -7.84 -38.41
C GLY A 84 -3.86 -9.17 -38.91
N SER A 85 -3.28 -10.30 -38.54
CA SER A 85 -3.72 -11.63 -38.98
C SER A 85 -4.93 -12.11 -38.17
N LYS A 86 -5.71 -13.02 -38.78
CA LYS A 86 -6.83 -13.70 -38.11
C LYS A 86 -6.34 -14.36 -36.82
N PHE A 87 -7.09 -14.17 -35.75
CA PHE A 87 -6.79 -14.78 -34.47
C PHE A 87 -7.11 -16.28 -34.45
N ASN A 88 -6.19 -17.08 -33.91
CA ASN A 88 -6.39 -18.52 -33.77
C ASN A 88 -7.01 -18.86 -32.40
N PHE A 89 -8.34 -18.79 -32.28
CA PHE A 89 -9.04 -19.11 -31.03
C PHE A 89 -8.90 -20.58 -30.58
N LYS A 90 -8.63 -21.51 -31.51
CA LYS A 90 -8.33 -22.90 -31.17
C LYS A 90 -7.05 -23.03 -30.35
N SER A 91 -6.05 -22.18 -30.60
CA SER A 91 -4.83 -22.13 -29.76
C SER A 91 -5.11 -21.69 -28.32
N TRP A 92 -6.25 -21.04 -28.09
CA TRP A 92 -6.77 -20.68 -26.76
C TRP A 92 -7.72 -21.72 -26.18
N GLY A 93 -7.89 -22.87 -26.83
CA GLY A 93 -8.82 -23.93 -26.41
C GLY A 93 -10.29 -23.51 -26.51
N LEU A 94 -10.60 -22.46 -27.27
CA LEU A 94 -11.97 -22.03 -27.55
C LEU A 94 -12.47 -22.82 -28.76
N ASN A 95 -13.19 -23.92 -28.48
CA ASN A 95 -13.83 -24.78 -29.48
C ASN A 95 -15.30 -24.41 -29.77
N LYS A 96 -15.83 -23.38 -29.08
CA LYS A 96 -17.18 -22.87 -29.35
C LYS A 96 -17.13 -22.02 -30.62
N GLU A 97 -18.09 -22.24 -31.52
CA GLU A 97 -18.26 -21.38 -32.69
C GLU A 97 -18.59 -19.96 -32.23
N LEU A 98 -17.60 -19.05 -32.33
CA LEU A 98 -17.83 -17.62 -32.17
C LEU A 98 -18.53 -17.14 -33.44
N LYS A 99 -19.60 -16.36 -33.31
CA LYS A 99 -20.38 -15.89 -34.45
C LYS A 99 -19.55 -15.12 -35.47
N TYR A 100 -18.47 -14.48 -35.02
CA TYR A 100 -17.58 -13.66 -35.85
C TYR A 100 -16.12 -14.13 -35.89
N GLU A 101 -15.83 -15.40 -35.53
CA GLU A 101 -14.46 -15.92 -35.40
C GLU A 101 -13.54 -15.57 -36.59
N GLU A 102 -14.04 -15.78 -37.80
CA GLU A 102 -13.32 -15.58 -39.06
C GLU A 102 -12.86 -14.13 -39.33
N LYS A 103 -13.38 -13.16 -38.56
CA LYS A 103 -13.16 -11.72 -38.82
C LYS A 103 -12.34 -11.03 -37.74
N ILE A 104 -12.00 -11.73 -36.65
CA ILE A 104 -11.31 -11.13 -35.50
C ILE A 104 -9.80 -11.30 -35.66
N THR A 105 -9.08 -10.19 -35.57
CA THR A 105 -7.61 -10.14 -35.63
C THR A 105 -6.97 -10.20 -34.24
N ALA A 106 -5.66 -10.48 -34.17
CA ALA A 106 -4.95 -10.45 -32.90
C ALA A 106 -4.90 -9.06 -32.26
N ALA A 107 -4.80 -7.99 -33.05
CA ALA A 107 -4.91 -6.62 -32.54
C ALA A 107 -6.27 -6.36 -31.88
N GLU A 108 -7.36 -6.82 -32.49
CA GLU A 108 -8.71 -6.70 -31.94
C GLU A 108 -8.87 -7.48 -30.63
N VAL A 109 -8.25 -8.65 -30.50
CA VAL A 109 -8.25 -9.39 -29.23
C VAL A 109 -7.50 -8.61 -28.13
N ILE A 110 -6.36 -8.01 -28.45
CA ILE A 110 -5.61 -7.21 -27.45
C ILE A 110 -6.40 -5.95 -27.05
N GLU A 111 -7.07 -5.27 -27.99
CA GLU A 111 -7.97 -4.16 -27.66
C GLU A 111 -9.13 -4.60 -26.75
N LEU A 112 -9.69 -5.79 -26.96
CA LEU A 112 -10.69 -6.35 -26.06
C LEU A 112 -10.12 -6.61 -24.66
N ILE A 113 -8.89 -7.13 -24.54
CA ILE A 113 -8.23 -7.28 -23.23
C ILE A 113 -8.17 -5.93 -22.51
N VAL A 114 -7.79 -4.85 -23.21
CA VAL A 114 -7.75 -3.49 -22.66
C VAL A 114 -9.13 -3.03 -22.18
N LEU A 115 -10.20 -3.24 -22.96
CA LEU A 115 -11.55 -2.87 -22.53
C LEU A 115 -12.02 -3.68 -21.32
N PHE A 116 -11.84 -5.00 -21.34
CA PHE A 116 -12.26 -5.87 -20.24
C PHE A 116 -11.53 -5.52 -18.94
N ALA A 117 -10.24 -5.16 -19.02
CA ALA A 117 -9.44 -4.73 -17.88
C ALA A 117 -9.98 -3.44 -17.23
N ASN A 118 -10.65 -2.57 -17.99
CA ASN A 118 -11.01 -1.23 -17.56
C ASN A 118 -12.51 -1.04 -17.31
N MET A 119 -13.38 -1.77 -18.02
CA MET A 119 -14.84 -1.58 -17.96
C MET A 119 -15.48 -2.06 -16.65
N GLY A 120 -14.80 -2.94 -15.91
CA GLY A 120 -15.33 -3.51 -14.66
C GLY A 120 -14.98 -2.72 -13.39
N HIS A 121 -14.22 -1.62 -13.53
CA HIS A 121 -13.84 -0.80 -12.38
C HIS A 121 -14.99 0.09 -11.89
N PHE A 122 -15.00 0.28 -10.57
CA PHE A 122 -15.82 1.26 -9.86
C PHE A 122 -15.03 2.56 -9.63
N LYS A 123 -15.72 3.63 -9.21
CA LYS A 123 -15.04 4.85 -8.75
C LYS A 123 -14.16 4.52 -7.55
N ASP A 124 -13.12 5.32 -7.33
CA ASP A 124 -12.07 5.09 -6.32
C ASP A 124 -11.27 3.76 -6.46
N THR A 125 -11.55 2.95 -7.48
CA THR A 125 -10.75 1.79 -7.92
C THR A 125 -10.44 0.79 -6.79
N PHE A 126 -9.20 0.76 -6.29
CA PHE A 126 -8.76 -0.15 -5.23
C PHE A 126 -9.56 0.00 -3.93
N SER A 127 -9.98 1.22 -3.56
CA SER A 127 -10.82 1.44 -2.38
C SER A 127 -12.16 0.73 -2.48
N SER A 128 -12.82 0.83 -3.65
CA SER A 128 -14.07 0.13 -3.93
C SER A 128 -13.87 -1.37 -4.10
N ASN A 129 -12.77 -1.79 -4.74
CA ASN A 129 -12.45 -3.21 -4.90
C ASN A 129 -12.27 -3.91 -3.55
N LYS A 130 -11.59 -3.28 -2.58
CA LYS A 130 -11.43 -3.82 -1.21
C LYS A 130 -12.79 -4.09 -0.55
N VAL A 131 -13.69 -3.11 -0.58
CA VAL A 131 -15.03 -3.24 0.02
C VAL A 131 -15.88 -4.25 -0.75
N TRP A 132 -15.89 -4.18 -2.08
CA TRP A 132 -16.67 -5.08 -2.92
C TRP A 132 -16.24 -6.54 -2.75
N PHE A 133 -14.93 -6.77 -2.70
CA PHE A 133 -14.36 -8.08 -2.42
C PHE A 133 -14.78 -8.59 -1.04
N HIS A 134 -14.72 -7.77 0.01
CA HIS A 134 -15.19 -8.14 1.34
C HIS A 134 -16.65 -8.62 1.33
N TYR A 135 -17.56 -7.87 0.70
CA TYR A 135 -18.98 -8.22 0.63
C TYR A 135 -19.23 -9.51 -0.13
N ILE A 136 -18.49 -9.76 -1.22
CA ILE A 136 -18.59 -11.02 -1.96
C ILE A 136 -17.97 -12.17 -1.18
N LEU A 137 -16.81 -11.97 -0.56
CA LEU A 137 -16.10 -13.02 0.17
C LEU A 137 -16.96 -13.58 1.32
N GLU A 138 -17.52 -12.68 2.12
CA GLU A 138 -18.40 -13.00 3.27
C GLU A 138 -19.84 -13.33 2.84
N ASN A 139 -20.15 -13.24 1.54
CA ASN A 139 -21.50 -13.40 0.98
C ASN A 139 -22.55 -12.54 1.71
N HIS A 140 -22.18 -11.32 2.12
CA HIS A 140 -23.08 -10.36 2.74
C HIS A 140 -24.29 -10.13 1.82
N TYR A 141 -25.51 -10.13 2.40
CA TYR A 141 -26.78 -9.98 1.65
C TYR A 141 -26.97 -10.96 0.47
N GLY A 142 -26.28 -12.11 0.48
CA GLY A 142 -26.33 -13.09 -0.61
C GLY A 142 -25.62 -12.65 -1.89
N LEU A 143 -24.74 -11.65 -1.83
CA LEU A 143 -24.12 -11.05 -3.01
C LEU A 143 -23.22 -12.01 -3.80
N LYS A 144 -22.47 -12.91 -3.12
CA LYS A 144 -21.70 -13.97 -3.80
C LYS A 144 -22.63 -14.87 -4.61
N ASN A 145 -23.74 -15.26 -4.00
CA ASN A 145 -24.73 -16.12 -4.64
C ASN A 145 -25.42 -15.41 -5.81
N GLY A 146 -25.79 -14.14 -5.64
CA GLY A 146 -26.33 -13.31 -6.72
C GLY A 146 -25.38 -13.16 -7.89
N LEU A 147 -24.10 -12.92 -7.60
CA LEU A 147 -23.06 -12.80 -8.63
C LEU A 147 -22.89 -14.15 -9.35
N LYS A 148 -22.74 -15.26 -8.61
CA LYS A 148 -22.70 -16.62 -9.17
C LYS A 148 -23.90 -16.92 -10.06
N LYS A 149 -25.12 -16.63 -9.61
CA LYS A 149 -26.36 -16.89 -10.38
C LYS A 149 -26.38 -16.10 -11.69
N GLY A 150 -25.79 -14.91 -11.71
CA GLY A 150 -25.63 -14.12 -12.93
C GLY A 150 -24.45 -14.52 -13.82
N LEU A 151 -23.57 -15.42 -13.41
CA LEU A 151 -22.44 -15.85 -14.23
C LEU A 151 -22.73 -17.18 -14.95
N SER A 152 -21.98 -17.39 -16.03
CA SER A 152 -21.95 -18.68 -16.74
C SER A 152 -21.33 -19.79 -15.87
N SER A 153 -21.39 -21.04 -16.33
CA SER A 153 -20.70 -22.14 -15.63
C SER A 153 -19.20 -21.90 -15.50
N GLU A 154 -18.55 -21.37 -16.54
CA GLU A 154 -17.13 -21.03 -16.49
C GLU A 154 -16.89 -19.79 -15.61
N GLY A 155 -17.71 -18.75 -15.74
CA GLY A 155 -17.62 -17.55 -14.91
C GLY A 155 -17.77 -17.84 -13.41
N LYS A 156 -18.61 -18.82 -13.03
CA LYS A 156 -18.73 -19.29 -11.64
C LYS A 156 -17.42 -19.89 -11.13
N LYS A 157 -16.74 -20.71 -11.94
CA LYS A 157 -15.43 -21.29 -11.59
C LYS A 157 -14.35 -20.21 -11.46
N LEU A 158 -14.37 -19.22 -12.34
CA LEU A 158 -13.44 -18.09 -12.28
C LEU A 158 -13.67 -17.23 -11.04
N LEU A 159 -14.92 -17.02 -10.62
CA LEU A 159 -15.24 -16.39 -9.35
C LEU A 159 -14.70 -17.19 -8.18
N ASP A 160 -14.91 -18.51 -8.16
CA ASP A 160 -14.39 -19.36 -7.08
C ASP A 160 -12.85 -19.32 -7.02
N LYS A 161 -12.18 -19.39 -8.16
CA LYS A 161 -10.72 -19.23 -8.25
C LYS A 161 -10.24 -17.89 -7.70
N LEU A 162 -10.88 -16.78 -8.06
CA LEU A 162 -10.52 -15.45 -7.55
C LEU A 162 -10.69 -15.36 -6.03
N MET A 163 -11.75 -15.97 -5.48
CA MET A 163 -11.98 -16.04 -4.03
C MET A 163 -10.91 -16.89 -3.32
N GLU A 164 -10.48 -18.00 -3.94
CA GLU A 164 -9.40 -18.86 -3.42
C GLU A 164 -8.05 -18.15 -3.42
N ASP A 165 -7.74 -17.38 -4.47
CA ASP A 165 -6.49 -16.63 -4.58
C ASP A 165 -6.46 -15.37 -3.70
N THR A 166 -7.63 -14.93 -3.23
CA THR A 166 -7.79 -13.78 -2.32
C THR A 166 -7.27 -12.45 -2.91
N ASP A 167 -7.38 -12.31 -4.22
CA ASP A 167 -6.88 -11.15 -4.97
C ASP A 167 -8.01 -10.15 -5.29
N TYR A 168 -8.28 -9.24 -4.34
CA TYR A 168 -9.25 -8.16 -4.54
C TYR A 168 -8.85 -7.19 -5.67
N GLN A 169 -7.57 -7.12 -6.05
CA GLN A 169 -7.10 -6.23 -7.11
C GLN A 169 -7.53 -6.70 -8.50
N LYS A 170 -8.05 -7.93 -8.63
CA LYS A 170 -8.58 -8.51 -9.88
C LYS A 170 -10.11 -8.55 -9.97
N ILE A 171 -10.85 -8.10 -8.96
CA ILE A 171 -12.32 -8.27 -8.92
C ILE A 171 -13.07 -7.57 -10.07
N GLN A 172 -12.51 -6.50 -10.63
CA GLN A 172 -13.04 -5.82 -11.82
C GLN A 172 -13.20 -6.75 -13.01
N TRP A 173 -12.38 -7.79 -13.14
CA TRP A 173 -12.47 -8.74 -14.24
C TRP A 173 -13.77 -9.53 -14.17
N LEU A 174 -14.23 -9.86 -12.96
CA LEU A 174 -15.52 -10.51 -12.76
C LEU A 174 -16.68 -9.56 -12.93
N ASN A 175 -16.52 -8.28 -12.57
CA ASN A 175 -17.53 -7.27 -12.85
C ASN A 175 -17.73 -7.12 -14.38
N ALA A 176 -16.62 -7.05 -15.14
CA ALA A 176 -16.67 -7.02 -16.60
C ALA A 176 -17.37 -8.27 -17.16
N LEU A 177 -17.00 -9.47 -16.69
CA LEU A 177 -17.64 -10.71 -17.11
C LEU A 177 -19.15 -10.74 -16.79
N TYR A 178 -19.53 -10.23 -15.63
CA TYR A 178 -20.94 -10.12 -15.23
C TYR A 178 -21.72 -9.19 -16.17
N MET A 179 -21.17 -8.00 -16.48
CA MET A 179 -21.75 -7.05 -17.42
C MET A 179 -21.99 -7.70 -18.79
N LEU A 180 -21.00 -8.43 -19.31
CA LEU A 180 -21.11 -9.14 -20.59
C LEU A 180 -22.13 -10.30 -20.55
N SER A 181 -22.42 -10.82 -19.36
CA SER A 181 -23.38 -11.91 -19.15
C SER A 181 -24.84 -11.45 -19.09
N ARG A 182 -25.14 -10.17 -19.33
CA ARG A 182 -26.52 -9.63 -19.22
C ARG A 182 -27.34 -9.68 -20.50
N THR A 183 -26.69 -9.77 -21.66
CA THR A 183 -27.39 -9.80 -22.94
C THR A 183 -26.73 -10.83 -23.87
N SER A 184 -27.56 -11.52 -24.64
CA SER A 184 -27.12 -12.50 -25.65
C SER A 184 -26.33 -11.86 -26.79
N GLU A 185 -26.51 -10.56 -27.04
CA GLU A 185 -25.74 -9.82 -28.05
C GLU A 185 -24.25 -9.75 -27.73
N LEU A 186 -23.88 -9.85 -26.45
CA LEU A 186 -22.50 -9.76 -25.97
C LEU A 186 -21.85 -11.14 -25.78
N GLN A 187 -22.49 -12.20 -26.25
CA GLN A 187 -22.05 -13.58 -26.01
C GLN A 187 -20.62 -13.86 -26.47
N ASP A 188 -20.22 -13.42 -27.67
CA ASP A 188 -18.86 -13.62 -28.19
C ASP A 188 -17.83 -12.90 -27.30
N TYR A 189 -18.08 -11.63 -26.95
CA TYR A 189 -17.21 -10.87 -26.05
C TYR A 189 -17.10 -11.54 -24.68
N ARG A 190 -18.22 -12.06 -24.14
CA ARG A 190 -18.24 -12.78 -22.88
C ARG A 190 -17.36 -14.04 -22.93
N VAL A 191 -17.47 -14.85 -23.99
CA VAL A 191 -16.65 -16.08 -24.14
C VAL A 191 -15.16 -15.75 -24.26
N ILE A 192 -14.81 -14.69 -25.00
CA ILE A 192 -13.41 -14.22 -25.09
C ILE A 192 -12.93 -13.72 -23.72
N CYS A 193 -13.76 -12.95 -23.01
CA CYS A 193 -13.48 -12.46 -21.66
C CYS A 193 -13.26 -13.61 -20.66
N GLU A 194 -14.10 -14.66 -20.69
CA GLU A 194 -13.91 -15.86 -19.85
C GLU A 194 -12.49 -16.45 -20.01
N LYS A 195 -12.01 -16.58 -21.25
CA LYS A 195 -10.66 -17.11 -21.51
C LYS A 195 -9.56 -16.15 -21.04
N ILE A 196 -9.72 -14.85 -21.24
CA ILE A 196 -8.75 -13.85 -20.77
C ILE A 196 -8.67 -13.85 -19.24
N VAL A 197 -9.81 -13.84 -18.56
CA VAL A 197 -9.87 -13.90 -17.09
C VAL A 197 -9.27 -15.20 -16.59
N LYS A 198 -9.53 -16.33 -17.26
CA LYS A 198 -8.85 -17.60 -16.96
C LYS A 198 -7.33 -17.45 -17.06
N ASN A 199 -6.81 -16.91 -18.16
CA ASN A 199 -5.37 -16.72 -18.33
C ASN A 199 -4.77 -15.88 -17.19
N ILE A 200 -5.45 -14.81 -16.78
CA ILE A 200 -5.01 -13.89 -15.72
C ILE A 200 -5.05 -14.52 -14.32
N LEU A 201 -6.05 -15.35 -14.03
CA LEU A 201 -6.19 -16.00 -12.71
C LEU A 201 -5.27 -17.22 -12.56
N TYR A 202 -5.03 -17.95 -13.65
CA TYR A 202 -4.14 -19.12 -13.66
C TYR A 202 -2.70 -18.79 -14.04
N ASN A 203 -2.39 -17.51 -14.27
CA ASN A 203 -1.09 -17.03 -14.77
C ASN A 203 -0.64 -17.77 -16.05
N GLU A 204 -1.60 -18.14 -16.92
CA GLU A 204 -1.29 -18.67 -18.24
C GLU A 204 -0.87 -17.49 -19.14
N ASN A 205 0.42 -17.42 -19.48
CA ASN A 205 0.95 -16.36 -20.31
C ASN A 205 1.26 -16.90 -21.72
N ASP A 206 0.67 -16.28 -22.74
CA ASP A 206 1.03 -16.47 -24.13
C ASP A 206 1.64 -15.17 -24.69
N LYS A 207 2.08 -15.20 -25.95
CA LYS A 207 2.71 -14.02 -26.57
C LYS A 207 1.81 -12.79 -26.65
N TRP A 208 0.49 -12.95 -26.68
CA TRP A 208 -0.47 -11.84 -26.76
C TRP A 208 -0.73 -11.24 -25.38
N MET A 209 -0.85 -12.09 -24.36
CA MET A 209 -0.90 -11.64 -22.95
C MET A 209 0.40 -10.95 -22.54
N ASP A 210 1.56 -11.46 -22.97
CA ASP A 210 2.87 -10.83 -22.75
C ASP A 210 2.93 -9.43 -23.40
N LEU A 211 2.59 -9.35 -24.69
CA LEU A 211 2.54 -8.07 -25.41
C LEU A 211 1.57 -7.08 -24.75
N TYR A 212 0.37 -7.53 -24.37
CA TYR A 212 -0.57 -6.72 -23.60
C TYR A 212 0.04 -6.20 -22.30
N ASN A 213 0.66 -7.07 -21.49
CA ASN A 213 1.27 -6.68 -20.22
C ASN A 213 2.37 -5.64 -20.41
N LYS A 214 3.16 -5.75 -21.48
CA LYS A 214 4.19 -4.77 -21.83
C LYS A 214 3.62 -3.43 -22.28
N ILE A 215 2.61 -3.43 -23.15
CA ILE A 215 1.88 -2.21 -23.58
C ILE A 215 1.23 -1.52 -22.37
N ARG A 216 0.56 -2.31 -21.52
CA ARG A 216 -0.04 -1.87 -20.27
C ARG A 216 1.00 -1.17 -19.40
N LYS A 217 2.18 -1.79 -19.24
CA LYS A 217 3.29 -1.28 -18.43
C LYS A 217 3.83 0.06 -18.92
N VAL A 218 4.15 0.15 -20.21
CA VAL A 218 4.57 1.42 -20.81
C VAL A 218 3.51 2.51 -20.57
N SER A 219 2.23 2.18 -20.77
CA SER A 219 1.14 3.15 -20.66
C SER A 219 0.96 3.71 -19.25
N TYR A 220 0.90 2.85 -18.22
CA TYR A 220 0.70 3.36 -16.86
C TYR A 220 1.96 4.02 -16.32
N ILE A 221 3.17 3.58 -16.68
CA ILE A 221 4.38 4.25 -16.21
C ILE A 221 4.46 5.66 -16.81
N VAL A 222 4.22 5.82 -18.12
CA VAL A 222 4.18 7.15 -18.76
C VAL A 222 3.16 8.04 -18.06
N LEU A 223 1.92 7.59 -17.93
CA LEU A 223 0.86 8.43 -17.35
C LEU A 223 1.04 8.67 -15.85
N ASP A 224 1.36 7.65 -15.06
CA ASP A 224 1.54 7.80 -13.61
C ASP A 224 2.77 8.63 -13.30
N SER A 225 3.86 8.51 -14.06
CA SER A 225 5.04 9.36 -13.88
C SER A 225 4.74 10.83 -14.17
N HIS A 226 3.94 11.09 -15.20
CA HIS A 226 3.57 12.44 -15.62
C HIS A 226 2.56 13.12 -14.68
N PHE A 227 1.52 12.37 -14.25
CA PHE A 227 0.42 12.88 -13.43
C PHE A 227 0.61 12.68 -11.93
N SER A 228 1.80 12.26 -11.48
CA SER A 228 2.13 12.18 -10.06
C SER A 228 3.35 13.01 -9.70
N TYR A 229 3.58 13.18 -8.40
CA TYR A 229 4.62 14.03 -7.86
C TYR A 229 6.00 13.33 -7.80
N ILE A 230 6.16 12.20 -8.51
CA ILE A 230 7.42 11.47 -8.48
C ILE A 230 8.52 12.25 -9.23
N PRO A 231 9.80 12.14 -8.83
CA PRO A 231 10.88 12.94 -9.39
C PRO A 231 11.37 12.43 -10.76
N ILE A 232 10.53 11.69 -11.50
CA ILE A 232 10.86 11.10 -12.80
C ILE A 232 9.65 11.29 -13.72
N ASP A 233 9.86 11.85 -14.90
CA ASP A 233 8.86 11.94 -15.97
C ASP A 233 9.35 11.14 -17.19
N ILE A 234 8.49 10.29 -17.75
CA ILE A 234 8.79 9.54 -18.97
C ILE A 234 8.07 10.17 -20.15
N SER A 235 8.84 10.81 -21.03
CA SER A 235 8.32 11.31 -22.30
C SER A 235 7.96 10.16 -23.24
N LEU A 236 6.66 10.05 -23.57
CA LEU A 236 6.15 9.13 -24.58
C LEU A 236 6.83 9.31 -25.95
N GLN A 237 7.11 10.56 -26.33
CA GLN A 237 7.78 10.86 -27.60
C GLN A 237 9.19 10.27 -27.63
N ASN A 238 9.92 10.32 -26.51
CA ASN A 238 11.25 9.72 -26.41
C ASN A 238 11.18 8.19 -26.42
N VAL A 239 10.17 7.60 -25.76
CA VAL A 239 9.92 6.14 -25.80
C VAL A 239 9.65 5.69 -27.24
N LEU A 240 8.94 6.49 -28.01
CA LEU A 240 8.58 6.20 -29.40
C LEU A 240 9.56 6.77 -30.43
N PHE A 241 10.63 7.48 -30.06
CA PHE A 241 11.46 8.23 -31.01
C PHE A 241 12.13 7.34 -32.07
N ASN A 242 12.57 6.14 -31.69
CA ASN A 242 13.05 5.14 -32.63
C ASN A 242 12.04 3.99 -32.70
N HIS A 243 11.18 4.04 -33.72
CA HIS A 243 10.12 3.05 -33.90
C HIS A 243 10.67 1.61 -33.90
N SER A 244 11.72 1.35 -34.68
CA SER A 244 12.33 0.01 -34.77
C SER A 244 12.87 -0.47 -33.42
N LEU A 245 13.56 0.40 -32.69
CA LEU A 245 14.11 0.04 -31.38
C LEU A 245 13.01 -0.25 -30.36
N PHE A 246 11.94 0.55 -30.33
CA PHE A 246 10.82 0.31 -29.43
C PHE A 246 10.12 -1.02 -29.74
N ILE A 247 9.89 -1.33 -31.02
CA ILE A 247 9.33 -2.60 -31.46
C ILE A 247 10.25 -3.76 -31.07
N ASP A 248 11.57 -3.63 -31.27
CA ASP A 248 12.52 -4.66 -30.86
C ASP A 248 12.50 -4.88 -29.35
N GLU A 249 12.50 -3.81 -28.55
CA GLU A 249 12.49 -3.91 -27.09
C GLU A 249 11.17 -4.48 -26.55
N ILE A 250 10.01 -4.12 -27.11
CA ILE A 250 8.71 -4.65 -26.66
C ILE A 250 8.52 -6.13 -27.02
N LEU A 251 9.15 -6.61 -28.09
CA LEU A 251 9.02 -8.00 -28.51
C LEU A 251 10.07 -8.93 -27.90
N LYS A 252 11.17 -8.39 -27.34
CA LYS A 252 12.17 -9.19 -26.61
C LYS A 252 11.60 -9.76 -25.31
N ASN A 253 12.00 -10.99 -24.98
CA ASN A 253 11.75 -11.57 -23.66
C ASN A 253 12.56 -10.87 -22.57
N ASN A 254 13.82 -10.54 -22.86
CA ASN A 254 14.73 -9.81 -21.98
C ASN A 254 15.08 -8.47 -22.64
N SER A 255 14.45 -7.40 -22.18
CA SER A 255 14.67 -6.04 -22.68
C SER A 255 15.28 -5.16 -21.59
N ASN A 256 16.29 -4.38 -21.98
CA ASN A 256 16.91 -3.39 -21.09
C ASN A 256 15.95 -2.23 -20.79
N LEU A 257 15.14 -1.84 -21.79
CA LEU A 257 14.07 -0.87 -21.60
C LEU A 257 13.07 -1.38 -20.55
N PHE A 258 12.59 -2.62 -20.68
CA PHE A 258 11.65 -3.19 -19.70
C PHE A 258 12.29 -3.38 -18.34
N GLY A 259 13.56 -3.79 -18.24
CA GLY A 259 14.28 -3.81 -16.97
C GLY A 259 14.35 -2.43 -16.30
N THR A 260 14.46 -1.36 -17.08
CA THR A 260 14.41 0.03 -16.58
C THR A 260 13.00 0.41 -16.12
N LEU A 261 11.99 0.08 -16.93
CA LEU A 261 10.59 0.29 -16.59
C LEU A 261 10.18 -0.47 -15.31
N GLU A 262 10.70 -1.67 -15.07
CA GLU A 262 10.47 -2.39 -13.80
C GLU A 262 11.00 -1.60 -12.60
N ARG A 263 12.18 -1.01 -12.70
CA ARG A 263 12.74 -0.21 -11.59
C ARG A 263 11.93 1.06 -11.33
N ILE A 264 11.41 1.69 -12.38
CA ILE A 264 10.52 2.85 -12.25
C ILE A 264 9.17 2.40 -11.66
N ASN A 265 8.66 1.23 -12.05
CA ASN A 265 7.48 0.64 -11.43
C ASN A 265 7.70 0.38 -9.94
N GLU A 266 8.81 -0.21 -9.52
CA GLU A 266 9.14 -0.40 -8.10
C GLU A 266 9.16 0.92 -7.32
N LEU A 267 9.66 2.00 -7.94
CA LEU A 267 9.62 3.34 -7.37
C LEU A 267 8.17 3.82 -7.21
N LEU A 268 7.35 3.75 -8.27
CA LEU A 268 5.93 4.10 -8.25
C LEU A 268 5.17 3.32 -7.17
N GLU A 269 5.47 2.03 -7.00
CA GLU A 269 4.87 1.23 -5.92
C GLU A 269 5.15 1.81 -4.55
N ASP A 270 6.39 2.24 -4.27
CA ASP A 270 6.77 2.74 -2.95
C ASP A 270 6.35 4.20 -2.70
N THR A 271 6.41 5.06 -3.74
CA THR A 271 6.21 6.50 -3.64
C THR A 271 4.81 6.96 -4.02
N LEU A 272 4.04 6.19 -4.79
CA LEU A 272 2.70 6.56 -5.20
C LEU A 272 1.65 5.61 -4.61
N TYR A 273 1.70 4.32 -4.96
CA TYR A 273 0.61 3.39 -4.61
C TYR A 273 0.61 2.99 -3.14
N LEU A 274 1.79 2.88 -2.51
CA LEU A 274 1.94 2.59 -1.08
C LEU A 274 2.28 3.83 -0.25
N GLU A 275 2.20 5.04 -0.80
CA GLU A 275 2.40 6.27 -0.03
C GLU A 275 1.45 6.31 1.18
N ASN A 276 1.94 6.82 2.31
CA ASN A 276 1.23 6.70 3.58
C ASN A 276 -0.15 7.39 3.55
N ASN A 277 -0.24 8.60 3.03
CA ASN A 277 -1.49 9.35 2.91
C ASN A 277 -2.40 8.78 1.82
N ALA A 278 -1.87 8.23 0.73
CA ALA A 278 -2.60 7.47 -0.27
C ALA A 278 -3.29 6.23 0.34
N LEU A 279 -2.60 5.51 1.22
CA LEU A 279 -3.20 4.38 1.94
C LEU A 279 -4.27 4.85 2.94
N LEU A 280 -4.00 5.90 3.71
CA LEU A 280 -4.95 6.47 4.67
C LEU A 280 -6.22 6.97 3.99
N VAL A 281 -6.11 7.71 2.88
CA VAL A 281 -7.28 8.17 2.12
C VAL A 281 -8.00 7.01 1.47
N GLY A 282 -7.27 6.00 0.98
CA GLY A 282 -7.85 4.82 0.37
C GLY A 282 -8.80 4.10 1.34
N THR A 283 -8.40 3.96 2.59
CA THR A 283 -9.21 3.34 3.65
C THR A 283 -10.30 4.24 4.17
N TYR A 284 -10.04 5.55 4.29
CA TYR A 284 -11.08 6.54 4.58
C TYR A 284 -12.22 6.49 3.56
N ARG A 285 -11.90 6.38 2.26
CA ARG A 285 -12.85 6.13 1.18
C ARG A 285 -13.54 4.78 1.30
N SER A 286 -12.82 3.70 1.57
CA SER A 286 -13.42 2.36 1.76
C SER A 286 -14.47 2.35 2.89
N ILE A 287 -14.24 3.08 3.99
CA ILE A 287 -15.22 3.18 5.08
C ILE A 287 -16.49 3.92 4.64
N ASP A 288 -16.35 5.01 3.89
CA ASP A 288 -17.50 5.74 3.34
C ASP A 288 -18.31 4.86 2.37
N ILE A 289 -17.62 4.21 1.43
CA ILE A 289 -18.24 3.28 0.46
C ILE A 289 -18.95 2.15 1.20
N HIS A 290 -18.33 1.57 2.24
CA HIS A 290 -18.94 0.52 3.05
C HIS A 290 -20.25 0.98 3.71
N LYS A 291 -20.28 2.18 4.30
CA LYS A 291 -21.50 2.74 4.90
C LYS A 291 -22.61 2.90 3.86
N LYS A 292 -22.31 3.58 2.75
CA LYS A 292 -23.27 3.82 1.66
C LYS A 292 -23.78 2.52 1.04
N LEU A 293 -22.89 1.55 0.85
CA LEU A 293 -23.25 0.22 0.34
C LEU A 293 -24.14 -0.53 1.33
N ASN A 294 -23.84 -0.46 2.63
CA ASN A 294 -24.66 -1.08 3.66
C ASN A 294 -26.06 -0.47 3.70
N ASP A 295 -26.15 0.86 3.71
CA ASP A 295 -27.43 1.59 3.71
C ASP A 295 -28.25 1.26 2.46
N PHE A 296 -27.62 1.28 1.28
CA PHE A 296 -28.24 0.88 0.02
C PHE A 296 -28.78 -0.55 0.07
N LEU A 297 -28.01 -1.50 0.61
CA LEU A 297 -28.42 -2.91 0.68
C LEU A 297 -29.54 -3.15 1.69
N ASN A 298 -29.55 -2.43 2.81
CA ASN A 298 -30.66 -2.46 3.77
C ASN A 298 -31.94 -1.90 3.16
N SER A 299 -31.87 -0.76 2.46
CA SER A 299 -33.05 -0.20 1.76
C SER A 299 -33.55 -1.06 0.60
N ASN A 300 -32.75 -2.02 0.15
CA ASN A 300 -33.09 -2.94 -0.93
C ASN A 300 -33.07 -4.42 -0.45
N GLU A 301 -33.32 -4.68 0.84
CA GLU A 301 -33.20 -6.02 1.42
C GLU A 301 -34.12 -7.04 0.74
N ASP A 302 -35.34 -6.63 0.38
CA ASP A 302 -36.35 -7.48 -0.28
C ASP A 302 -35.99 -7.85 -1.73
N LEU A 303 -35.01 -7.17 -2.34
CA LEU A 303 -34.61 -7.50 -3.70
C LEU A 303 -33.94 -8.88 -3.76
N LYS A 304 -34.32 -9.64 -4.79
CA LYS A 304 -33.62 -10.89 -5.13
C LYS A 304 -32.15 -10.62 -5.39
N GLU A 305 -31.29 -11.58 -5.06
CA GLU A 305 -29.82 -11.40 -5.06
C GLU A 305 -29.29 -10.91 -6.43
N VAL A 306 -29.78 -11.46 -7.55
CA VAL A 306 -29.35 -11.01 -8.90
C VAL A 306 -29.78 -9.58 -9.19
N ALA A 307 -30.96 -9.15 -8.73
CA ALA A 307 -31.43 -7.78 -8.90
C ALA A 307 -30.56 -6.78 -8.12
N LYS A 308 -30.13 -7.15 -6.90
CA LYS A 308 -29.16 -6.37 -6.12
C LYS A 308 -27.86 -6.17 -6.89
N ILE A 309 -27.29 -7.24 -7.45
CA ILE A 309 -26.06 -7.15 -8.24
C ILE A 309 -26.26 -6.29 -9.50
N ASN A 310 -27.39 -6.44 -10.20
CA ASN A 310 -27.69 -5.62 -11.37
C ASN A 310 -27.71 -4.13 -11.01
N LYS A 311 -28.37 -3.74 -9.90
CA LYS A 311 -28.34 -2.35 -9.45
C LYS A 311 -26.91 -1.90 -9.13
N LEU A 312 -26.13 -2.69 -8.40
CA LEU A 312 -24.77 -2.32 -7.99
C LEU A 312 -23.77 -2.19 -9.15
N ILE A 313 -23.82 -3.09 -10.14
CA ILE A 313 -22.84 -3.14 -11.24
C ILE A 313 -23.29 -2.35 -12.46
N LEU A 314 -24.57 -2.39 -12.81
CA LEU A 314 -25.09 -1.87 -14.08
C LEU A 314 -25.74 -0.48 -13.93
N ASP A 315 -26.33 -0.18 -12.78
CA ASP A 315 -26.96 1.12 -12.55
C ASP A 315 -25.94 2.14 -12.02
N ILE A 316 -25.28 2.81 -12.95
CA ILE A 316 -24.25 3.81 -12.65
C ILE A 316 -24.81 5.00 -11.86
N LYS A 317 -26.12 5.29 -11.96
CA LYS A 317 -26.71 6.46 -11.31
C LYS A 317 -27.10 6.19 -9.86
N GLU A 318 -27.64 5.00 -9.58
CA GLU A 318 -28.14 4.66 -8.24
C GLU A 318 -27.10 3.95 -7.37
N SER A 319 -26.08 3.30 -7.96
CA SER A 319 -25.16 2.49 -7.19
C SER A 319 -24.14 3.32 -6.40
N PRO A 320 -23.98 3.05 -5.09
CA PRO A 320 -23.00 3.74 -4.24
C PRO A 320 -21.54 3.49 -4.67
N LEU A 321 -21.28 2.46 -5.50
CA LEU A 321 -19.96 2.16 -6.04
C LEU A 321 -19.52 3.12 -7.16
N TYR A 322 -20.44 3.89 -7.72
CA TYR A 322 -20.16 4.91 -8.74
C TYR A 322 -20.35 6.35 -8.23
N GLU A 323 -20.63 6.51 -6.94
CA GLU A 323 -20.79 7.82 -6.34
C GLU A 323 -19.43 8.52 -6.21
N GLU A 324 -19.40 9.82 -6.50
CA GLU A 324 -18.22 10.64 -6.28
C GLU A 324 -18.12 11.10 -4.83
N SER A 325 -16.89 11.24 -4.34
CA SER A 325 -16.63 11.90 -3.07
C SER A 325 -15.93 13.22 -3.31
N HIS A 326 -16.30 14.21 -2.51
CA HIS A 326 -15.62 15.47 -2.41
C HIS A 326 -14.80 15.44 -1.13
N ILE A 327 -13.51 15.13 -1.26
CA ILE A 327 -12.52 15.31 -0.19
C ILE A 327 -11.63 16.44 -0.64
N ILE A 328 -11.64 17.54 0.12
CA ILE A 328 -10.72 18.65 -0.08
C ILE A 328 -9.48 18.41 0.78
N GLU A 329 -8.32 18.80 0.29
CA GLU A 329 -7.04 18.53 0.95
C GLU A 329 -6.98 19.08 2.40
N ASP A 330 -7.57 20.24 2.65
CA ASP A 330 -7.65 20.88 3.98
C ASP A 330 -8.57 20.13 4.96
N GLU A 331 -9.47 19.29 4.45
CA GLU A 331 -10.42 18.51 5.23
C GLU A 331 -9.83 17.18 5.71
N ILE A 332 -8.61 16.83 5.29
CA ILE A 332 -7.94 15.60 5.71
C ILE A 332 -7.81 15.59 7.25
N PRO A 333 -8.40 14.59 7.94
CA PRO A 333 -8.59 14.66 9.39
C PRO A 333 -7.42 14.12 10.20
N TRP A 334 -6.39 13.58 9.57
CA TRP A 334 -5.17 13.06 10.20
C TRP A 334 -3.96 13.97 10.01
N ASN A 335 -2.90 13.73 10.78
CA ASN A 335 -1.62 14.41 10.61
C ASN A 335 -0.85 13.77 9.45
N LYS A 336 -0.68 14.48 8.34
CA LYS A 336 -0.02 13.94 7.13
C LYS A 336 1.46 13.62 7.32
N GLU A 337 2.12 14.38 8.19
CA GLU A 337 3.57 14.29 8.39
C GLU A 337 3.94 13.18 9.37
N LYS A 338 3.12 12.98 10.41
CA LYS A 338 3.41 12.09 11.54
C LYS A 338 2.66 10.76 11.40
N ASN A 339 3.24 9.85 10.62
CA ASN A 339 2.70 8.52 10.37
C ASN A 339 3.64 7.41 10.90
N LEU A 340 3.09 6.33 11.43
CA LEU A 340 3.81 5.07 11.65
C LEU A 340 3.51 4.15 10.48
N SER A 341 4.51 3.87 9.65
CA SER A 341 4.36 2.97 8.49
C SER A 341 5.28 1.75 8.57
N LEU A 342 4.74 0.55 8.59
CA LEU A 342 5.53 -0.69 8.58
C LEU A 342 5.36 -1.37 7.23
N THR A 343 6.47 -1.81 6.62
CA THR A 343 6.44 -2.50 5.32
C THR A 343 7.09 -3.85 5.45
N PHE A 344 6.37 -4.86 5.00
CA PHE A 344 6.73 -6.26 5.07
C PHE A 344 6.93 -6.77 3.65
N ARG A 345 8.16 -7.19 3.31
CA ARG A 345 8.39 -7.92 2.05
C ARG A 345 7.92 -9.36 2.24
N ILE A 346 6.95 -9.77 1.43
CA ILE A 346 6.21 -11.01 1.61
C ILE A 346 7.07 -12.20 1.16
N LYS A 347 7.23 -13.17 2.06
CA LYS A 347 7.82 -14.48 1.77
C LYS A 347 6.72 -15.52 1.54
N GLU A 348 5.67 -15.48 2.35
CA GLU A 348 4.56 -16.45 2.33
C GLU A 348 3.21 -15.72 2.45
N ARG A 349 2.44 -15.66 1.36
CA ARG A 349 1.17 -14.90 1.29
C ARG A 349 0.13 -15.32 2.34
N ARG A 350 0.11 -16.60 2.73
CA ARG A 350 -0.83 -17.20 3.70
C ARG A 350 -0.80 -16.56 5.09
N GLY A 351 0.30 -15.89 5.45
CA GLY A 351 0.44 -15.22 6.74
C GLY A 351 -0.12 -13.81 6.80
N PHE A 352 -0.60 -13.28 5.68
CA PHE A 352 -1.13 -11.93 5.57
C PHE A 352 -2.66 -11.96 5.37
N PRO A 353 -3.37 -10.86 5.68
CA PRO A 353 -4.82 -10.82 5.58
C PRO A 353 -5.35 -11.26 4.21
N VAL A 354 -6.33 -12.15 4.22
CA VAL A 354 -7.13 -12.50 3.05
C VAL A 354 -8.05 -11.34 2.69
N ASP A 355 -8.70 -10.78 3.71
CA ASP A 355 -9.58 -9.63 3.60
C ASP A 355 -8.95 -8.43 4.29
N VAL A 356 -8.34 -7.56 3.48
CA VAL A 356 -7.66 -6.35 3.97
C VAL A 356 -8.66 -5.40 4.63
N PHE A 357 -9.85 -5.23 4.05
CA PHE A 357 -10.84 -4.29 4.58
C PHE A 357 -11.38 -4.75 5.93
N LYS A 358 -11.66 -6.05 6.09
CA LYS A 358 -12.05 -6.63 7.37
C LYS A 358 -10.98 -6.40 8.44
N ARG A 359 -9.70 -6.64 8.11
CA ARG A 359 -8.58 -6.37 9.02
C ARG A 359 -8.53 -4.89 9.41
N GLU A 360 -8.75 -3.97 8.47
CA GLU A 360 -8.82 -2.54 8.77
C GLU A 360 -9.95 -2.23 9.77
N MET A 361 -11.15 -2.74 9.54
CA MET A 361 -12.31 -2.53 10.42
C MET A 361 -12.09 -3.09 11.84
N GLU A 362 -11.48 -4.28 11.95
CA GLU A 362 -11.12 -4.89 13.24
C GLU A 362 -10.14 -4.02 14.03
N ILE A 363 -9.10 -3.51 13.37
CA ILE A 363 -8.10 -2.64 14.02
C ILE A 363 -8.69 -1.27 14.37
N LEU A 364 -9.51 -0.67 13.51
CA LEU A 364 -10.22 0.58 13.83
C LEU A 364 -11.14 0.42 15.04
N LYS A 365 -11.87 -0.70 15.12
CA LYS A 365 -12.71 -1.02 16.29
C LYS A 365 -11.88 -1.14 17.57
N LYS A 366 -10.68 -1.72 17.48
CA LYS A 366 -9.74 -1.85 18.62
C LYS A 366 -9.15 -0.50 19.05
N LEU A 367 -8.78 0.37 18.10
CA LEU A 367 -8.04 1.61 18.35
C LEU A 367 -8.95 2.84 18.60
N GLY A 368 -10.18 2.79 18.09
CA GLY A 368 -11.18 3.85 18.19
C GLY A 368 -11.05 4.94 17.11
N THR A 369 -11.94 5.93 17.15
CA THR A 369 -12.20 6.89 16.07
C THR A 369 -11.17 8.00 15.91
N ASP A 370 -10.28 8.20 16.88
CA ASP A 370 -9.23 9.24 16.81
C ASP A 370 -7.98 8.80 16.02
N ILE A 371 -7.99 7.57 15.50
CA ILE A 371 -6.86 6.96 14.79
C ILE A 371 -7.32 6.60 13.37
N TYR A 372 -6.48 6.93 12.41
CA TYR A 372 -6.65 6.60 11.01
C TYR A 372 -5.64 5.52 10.63
N ILE A 373 -6.07 4.57 9.81
CA ILE A 373 -5.23 3.47 9.36
C ILE A 373 -5.37 3.29 7.85
N GLY A 374 -4.36 2.70 7.23
CA GLY A 374 -4.39 2.33 5.83
C GLY A 374 -3.50 1.13 5.56
N PHE A 375 -4.09 0.02 5.12
CA PHE A 375 -3.41 -1.23 4.83
C PHE A 375 -3.59 -1.58 3.35
N ASN A 376 -2.52 -2.07 2.72
CA ASN A 376 -2.58 -2.51 1.33
C ASN A 376 -1.41 -3.42 0.95
N PHE A 377 -1.65 -4.23 -0.08
CA PHE A 377 -0.57 -4.90 -0.82
C PHE A 377 -0.05 -3.98 -1.92
N SER A 378 1.22 -4.12 -2.30
CA SER A 378 1.69 -3.60 -3.59
C SER A 378 0.90 -4.25 -4.73
N PRO A 379 0.82 -3.61 -5.92
CA PRO A 379 0.26 -4.23 -7.12
C PRO A 379 0.91 -5.58 -7.47
N SER A 380 2.22 -5.72 -7.21
CA SER A 380 2.98 -6.96 -7.34
C SER A 380 2.69 -8.03 -6.27
N PHE A 381 1.96 -7.69 -5.19
CA PHE A 381 1.81 -8.51 -3.97
C PHE A 381 3.13 -8.92 -3.30
N GLU A 382 4.25 -8.25 -3.61
CA GLU A 382 5.54 -8.49 -2.96
C GLU A 382 5.68 -7.76 -1.62
N LYS A 383 4.88 -6.71 -1.39
CA LYS A 383 4.93 -5.88 -0.18
C LYS A 383 3.54 -5.80 0.44
N TYR A 384 3.48 -5.86 1.76
CA TYR A 384 2.32 -5.46 2.55
C TYR A 384 2.72 -4.28 3.43
N ARG A 385 1.98 -3.17 3.37
CA ARG A 385 2.26 -1.97 4.17
C ARG A 385 1.10 -1.69 5.11
N THR A 386 1.43 -1.43 6.38
CA THR A 386 0.49 -0.92 7.38
C THR A 386 0.84 0.50 7.75
N VAL A 387 -0.16 1.38 7.80
CA VAL A 387 0.02 2.80 8.11
C VAL A 387 -0.96 3.20 9.21
N TYR A 388 -0.48 3.98 10.16
CA TYR A 388 -1.25 4.57 11.24
C TYR A 388 -0.97 6.06 11.33
N SER A 389 -2.00 6.85 11.56
CA SER A 389 -1.89 8.28 11.84
C SER A 389 -2.90 8.70 12.91
N LEU A 390 -2.56 9.75 13.65
CA LEU A 390 -3.41 10.36 14.67
C LEU A 390 -4.28 11.44 14.05
N SER A 391 -5.48 11.65 14.60
CA SER A 391 -6.28 12.82 14.22
C SER A 391 -5.51 14.11 14.50
N LYS A 392 -5.56 15.05 13.54
CA LYS A 392 -4.90 16.36 13.67
C LYS A 392 -5.46 17.22 14.82
N LYS A 393 -6.63 16.87 15.34
CA LYS A 393 -7.31 17.55 16.46
C LYS A 393 -6.83 17.08 17.84
N LEU A 394 -6.03 16.03 17.92
CA LEU A 394 -5.53 15.53 19.20
C LEU A 394 -4.41 16.41 19.74
N SER A 395 -4.39 16.60 21.06
CA SER A 395 -3.32 17.27 21.79
C SER A 395 -3.12 16.66 23.18
N GLY A 396 -2.01 17.01 23.82
CA GLY A 396 -1.69 16.65 25.21
C GLY A 396 -1.80 15.15 25.51
N LYS A 397 -2.41 14.83 26.65
CA LYS A 397 -2.50 13.44 27.16
C LYS A 397 -3.29 12.50 26.25
N LYS A 398 -4.33 13.00 25.58
CA LYS A 398 -5.13 12.17 24.66
C LYS A 398 -4.29 11.75 23.45
N LEU A 399 -3.49 12.67 22.90
CA LEU A 399 -2.54 12.38 21.82
C LEU A 399 -1.55 11.29 22.24
N LEU A 400 -0.92 11.43 23.41
CA LEU A 400 0.03 10.43 23.93
C LEU A 400 -0.62 9.05 24.08
N ASN A 401 -1.79 8.98 24.72
CA ASN A 401 -2.48 7.71 24.94
C ASN A 401 -2.80 6.98 23.62
N LYS A 402 -3.23 7.73 22.60
CA LYS A 402 -3.49 7.19 21.26
C LYS A 402 -2.19 6.82 20.53
N CYS A 403 -1.14 7.63 20.65
CA CYS A 403 0.20 7.30 20.14
C CYS A 403 0.70 5.96 20.70
N LEU A 404 0.65 5.76 22.02
CA LEU A 404 1.06 4.50 22.65
C LEU A 404 0.22 3.28 22.19
N SER A 405 -1.07 3.48 21.89
CA SER A 405 -1.91 2.42 21.32
C SER A 405 -1.52 2.07 19.88
N ILE A 406 -1.11 3.05 19.07
CA ILE A 406 -0.56 2.83 17.72
C ILE A 406 0.77 2.07 17.82
N LEU A 407 1.69 2.49 18.69
CA LEU A 407 2.98 1.78 18.89
C LEU A 407 2.75 0.32 19.29
N SER A 408 1.80 0.10 20.20
CA SER A 408 1.42 -1.24 20.64
C SER A 408 0.88 -2.08 19.48
N GLN A 409 0.03 -1.51 18.63
CA GLN A 409 -0.51 -2.19 17.46
C GLN A 409 0.56 -2.46 16.39
N GLY A 410 1.44 -1.50 16.11
CA GLY A 410 2.53 -1.70 15.15
C GLY A 410 3.49 -2.83 15.56
N VAL A 411 3.69 -3.02 16.87
CA VAL A 411 4.45 -4.18 17.37
C VAL A 411 3.64 -5.47 17.25
N ASP A 412 2.34 -5.45 17.55
CA ASP A 412 1.46 -6.60 17.37
C ASP A 412 1.50 -7.06 15.88
N ASP A 413 1.41 -6.13 14.93
CA ASP A 413 1.55 -6.38 13.49
C ASP A 413 2.93 -6.97 13.12
N TYR A 414 4.02 -6.43 13.66
CA TYR A 414 5.34 -6.99 13.43
C TYR A 414 5.46 -8.43 13.93
N LEU A 415 4.96 -8.71 15.14
CA LEU A 415 4.97 -10.05 15.72
C LEU A 415 4.13 -11.04 14.89
N GLU A 416 3.00 -10.57 14.35
CA GLU A 416 2.11 -11.33 13.47
C GLU A 416 2.80 -11.66 12.13
N TYR A 417 3.38 -10.67 11.45
CA TYR A 417 3.82 -10.83 10.06
C TYR A 417 5.29 -11.20 9.88
N LYS A 418 6.16 -11.02 10.89
CA LYS A 418 7.62 -11.26 10.74
C LYS A 418 7.98 -12.69 10.29
N HIS A 419 7.18 -13.69 10.65
CA HIS A 419 7.45 -15.09 10.31
C HIS A 419 7.16 -15.41 8.84
N PHE A 420 6.33 -14.59 8.21
CA PHE A 420 5.91 -14.71 6.81
C PHE A 420 6.57 -13.65 5.91
N SER A 421 7.49 -12.87 6.47
CA SER A 421 8.22 -11.80 5.81
C SER A 421 9.68 -12.19 5.60
N LEU A 422 10.34 -11.55 4.63
CA LEU A 422 11.79 -11.58 4.52
C LEU A 422 12.43 -10.95 5.75
N LYS A 423 13.50 -11.57 6.26
CA LYS A 423 14.25 -11.06 7.43
C LYS A 423 15.09 -9.84 7.10
N GLU A 424 15.58 -9.76 5.86
CA GLU A 424 16.38 -8.65 5.34
C GLU A 424 15.54 -7.80 4.39
N VAL A 425 15.61 -6.48 4.55
CA VAL A 425 14.99 -5.49 3.66
C VAL A 425 16.05 -4.46 3.24
N ASN A 426 15.72 -3.56 2.32
CA ASN A 426 16.69 -2.64 1.70
C ASN A 426 17.48 -1.77 2.71
N ASN A 427 16.96 -1.60 3.94
CA ASN A 427 17.57 -0.80 5.01
C ASN A 427 18.11 -1.64 6.20
N GLY A 428 18.35 -2.94 5.99
CA GLY A 428 18.87 -3.88 6.99
C GLY A 428 17.83 -4.87 7.52
N PRO A 429 18.09 -5.49 8.69
CA PRO A 429 17.18 -6.46 9.28
C PRO A 429 15.80 -5.86 9.57
N LEU A 430 14.74 -6.62 9.33
CA LEU A 430 13.35 -6.18 9.51
C LEU A 430 13.08 -5.68 10.93
N ILE A 431 13.61 -6.37 11.95
CA ILE A 431 13.47 -5.96 13.35
C ILE A 431 14.07 -4.57 13.59
N ASP A 432 15.22 -4.27 12.99
CA ASP A 432 15.89 -2.96 13.13
C ASP A 432 15.01 -1.88 12.52
N VAL A 433 14.59 -2.07 11.28
CA VAL A 433 13.79 -1.08 10.53
C VAL A 433 12.47 -0.79 11.25
N VAL A 434 11.76 -1.83 11.68
CA VAL A 434 10.50 -1.69 12.42
C VAL A 434 10.73 -0.99 13.77
N THR A 435 11.74 -1.41 14.53
CA THR A 435 12.01 -0.84 15.85
C THR A 435 12.40 0.64 15.77
N LYS A 436 13.24 1.00 14.79
CA LYS A 436 13.57 2.40 14.49
C LYS A 436 12.31 3.21 14.17
N LYS A 437 11.42 2.70 13.32
CA LYS A 437 10.18 3.42 12.98
C LYS A 437 9.27 3.61 14.18
N ILE A 438 9.16 2.62 15.07
CA ILE A 438 8.40 2.72 16.33
C ILE A 438 8.98 3.80 17.25
N ILE A 439 10.30 3.78 17.49
CA ILE A 439 10.97 4.75 18.36
C ILE A 439 10.89 6.15 17.76
N THR A 440 11.16 6.30 16.47
CA THR A 440 11.06 7.58 15.76
C THR A 440 9.63 8.11 15.84
N TYR A 441 8.61 7.27 15.60
CA TYR A 441 7.21 7.71 15.70
C TYR A 441 6.84 8.19 17.12
N LEU A 442 7.34 7.52 18.17
CA LEU A 442 7.16 7.99 19.54
C LEU A 442 7.73 9.40 19.71
N PHE A 443 9.00 9.60 19.35
CA PHE A 443 9.69 10.88 19.53
C PHE A 443 9.06 12.02 18.70
N ARG A 444 8.66 11.76 17.46
CA ARG A 444 7.92 12.74 16.64
C ARG A 444 6.61 13.22 17.29
N ASN A 445 6.04 12.43 18.19
CA ASN A 445 4.80 12.76 18.90
C ASN A 445 4.99 13.29 20.32
N ILE A 446 6.20 13.23 20.90
CA ILE A 446 6.47 13.78 22.25
C ILE A 446 7.44 14.97 22.26
N LEU A 447 8.19 15.19 21.18
CA LEU A 447 9.08 16.34 21.03
C LEU A 447 8.35 17.57 20.49
N ARG A 448 8.86 18.76 20.84
CA ARG A 448 8.30 20.07 20.42
C ARG A 448 8.38 20.26 18.91
N ASN A 449 9.54 19.95 18.33
CA ASN A 449 9.82 20.06 16.91
C ASN A 449 9.99 18.67 16.29
N ASP A 450 9.93 18.60 14.96
CA ASP A 450 10.29 17.39 14.23
C ASP A 450 11.82 17.32 14.11
N TYR A 451 12.43 16.34 14.77
CA TYR A 451 13.88 16.10 14.74
C TYR A 451 14.17 14.82 13.96
N PHE A 452 15.24 14.84 13.17
CA PHE A 452 15.75 13.62 12.59
C PHE A 452 16.38 12.76 13.70
N CYS A 453 15.93 11.52 13.80
CA CYS A 453 16.41 10.54 14.78
C CYS A 453 17.55 9.72 14.15
N GLU A 454 18.79 10.02 14.53
CA GLU A 454 19.98 9.29 14.11
C GLU A 454 20.30 8.18 15.13
N TYR A 455 20.28 6.93 14.68
CA TYR A 455 20.60 5.77 15.49
C TYR A 455 22.06 5.40 15.27
N ASN A 456 22.93 5.72 16.22
CA ASN A 456 24.36 5.45 16.13
C ASN A 456 24.70 4.13 16.81
N TYR A 457 25.00 3.11 16.00
CA TYR A 457 25.47 1.80 16.44
C TYR A 457 26.23 1.11 15.31
N SER A 458 27.05 0.12 15.64
CA SER A 458 27.81 -0.61 14.63
C SER A 458 26.95 -1.61 13.88
N ASN A 459 27.15 -1.75 12.56
CA ASN A 459 26.46 -2.75 11.73
C ASN A 459 26.75 -4.22 12.10
N LYS A 460 27.75 -4.50 12.96
CA LYS A 460 28.09 -5.87 13.37
C LYS A 460 27.13 -6.46 14.40
N LEU A 461 26.41 -5.63 15.16
CA LEU A 461 25.53 -6.06 16.25
C LEU A 461 24.23 -5.27 16.19
N CYS A 462 23.10 -5.95 16.39
CA CYS A 462 21.78 -5.33 16.46
C CYS A 462 21.51 -4.85 17.90
N PRO A 463 21.41 -3.53 18.17
CA PRO A 463 21.16 -3.00 19.52
C PRO A 463 19.67 -3.00 19.89
N PHE A 464 18.79 -3.50 19.04
CA PHE A 464 17.33 -3.50 19.24
C PHE A 464 16.86 -4.80 19.86
N ILE A 465 16.21 -4.70 21.02
CA ILE A 465 15.65 -5.84 21.73
C ILE A 465 14.15 -5.61 21.88
N LEU A 466 13.35 -6.54 21.37
CA LEU A 466 11.89 -6.49 21.43
C LEU A 466 11.38 -7.82 22.00
N GLU A 467 10.85 -7.78 23.22
CA GLU A 467 10.47 -8.98 23.97
C GLU A 467 9.17 -8.78 24.76
N ILE A 468 8.47 -9.89 25.02
CA ILE A 468 7.35 -9.92 25.98
C ILE A 468 7.91 -10.27 27.37
N GLY A 469 8.09 -9.23 28.19
CA GLY A 469 8.58 -9.32 29.56
C GLY A 469 10.00 -8.76 29.73
N SER A 470 10.15 -7.88 30.72
CA SER A 470 11.42 -7.28 31.17
C SER A 470 12.52 -8.31 31.46
N LYS A 471 12.21 -9.45 32.08
CA LYS A 471 13.19 -10.52 32.34
C LYS A 471 13.76 -11.12 31.06
N LYS A 472 12.93 -11.34 30.03
CA LYS A 472 13.40 -11.85 28.73
C LYS A 472 14.23 -10.79 27.99
N ALA A 473 13.78 -9.54 28.03
CA ALA A 473 14.55 -8.41 27.50
C ALA A 473 15.93 -8.30 28.16
N LEU A 474 16.02 -8.48 29.49
CA LEU A 474 17.29 -8.51 30.22
C LEU A 474 18.19 -9.64 29.74
N SER A 475 17.67 -10.87 29.59
CA SER A 475 18.48 -11.99 29.09
C SER A 475 19.03 -11.74 27.69
N LYS A 476 18.23 -11.11 26.80
CA LYS A 476 18.70 -10.72 25.45
C LYS A 476 19.72 -9.60 25.51
N LEU A 477 19.56 -8.64 26.42
CA LEU A 477 20.53 -7.57 26.65
C LEU A 477 21.85 -8.14 27.17
N ASP A 478 21.81 -9.12 28.07
CA ASP A 478 23.02 -9.78 28.59
C ASP A 478 23.80 -10.49 27.48
N LEU A 479 23.10 -11.15 26.55
CA LEU A 479 23.71 -11.72 25.35
C LEU A 479 24.35 -10.64 24.46
N TYR A 480 23.62 -9.57 24.19
CA TYR A 480 24.13 -8.44 23.41
C TYR A 480 25.39 -7.82 24.04
N ILE A 481 25.40 -7.60 25.35
CA ILE A 481 26.57 -7.08 26.09
C ILE A 481 27.75 -8.05 25.98
N GLY A 482 27.48 -9.36 26.07
CA GLY A 482 28.51 -10.40 25.88
C GLY A 482 29.14 -10.34 24.51
N ASP A 483 28.36 -10.14 23.46
CA ASP A 483 28.86 -10.02 22.08
C ASP A 483 29.54 -8.67 21.83
N PHE A 484 29.01 -7.58 22.40
CA PHE A 484 29.63 -6.27 22.36
C PHE A 484 31.05 -6.30 22.96
N LYS A 485 31.23 -6.94 24.12
CA LYS A 485 32.56 -7.12 24.73
C LYS A 485 33.57 -7.84 23.82
N LYS A 486 33.10 -8.80 23.01
CA LYS A 486 33.98 -9.54 22.09
C LYS A 486 34.39 -8.69 20.89
N VAL A 487 33.49 -7.84 20.40
CA VAL A 487 33.71 -7.03 19.19
C VAL A 487 34.40 -5.69 19.52
N TYR A 488 34.12 -5.13 20.69
CA TYR A 488 34.54 -3.80 21.16
C TYR A 488 35.18 -3.87 22.55
N ALA A 489 36.22 -4.70 22.70
CA ALA A 489 36.86 -4.93 24.00
C ALA A 489 37.41 -3.67 24.66
N ASP A 490 37.84 -2.69 23.86
CA ASP A 490 38.46 -1.44 24.32
C ASP A 490 37.45 -0.30 24.56
N ASP A 491 36.18 -0.47 24.18
CA ASP A 491 35.14 0.55 24.34
C ASP A 491 34.56 0.56 25.76
N LYS A 492 35.34 1.13 26.68
CA LYS A 492 34.96 1.24 28.10
C LYS A 492 33.72 2.11 28.32
N ASP A 493 33.52 3.12 27.48
CA ASP A 493 32.39 4.04 27.61
C ASP A 493 31.10 3.35 27.17
N GLY A 494 31.10 2.70 26.01
CA GLY A 494 29.96 1.88 25.56
C GLY A 494 29.61 0.76 26.55
N LEU A 495 30.61 0.09 27.14
CA LEU A 495 30.35 -0.91 28.18
C LEU A 495 29.75 -0.31 29.46
N HIS A 496 30.12 0.91 29.84
CA HIS A 496 29.56 1.62 30.98
C HIS A 496 28.10 2.03 30.71
N GLU A 497 27.80 2.55 29.52
CA GLU A 497 26.44 2.87 29.05
C GLU A 497 25.53 1.63 29.07
N LEU A 498 26.00 0.53 28.50
CA LEU A 498 25.27 -0.74 28.48
C LEU A 498 25.04 -1.30 29.89
N SER A 499 25.99 -1.11 30.81
CA SER A 499 25.84 -1.51 32.20
C SER A 499 24.78 -0.67 32.92
N ALA A 500 24.70 0.63 32.62
CA ALA A 500 23.64 1.51 33.11
C ALA A 500 22.26 1.05 32.62
N LEU A 501 22.14 0.76 31.31
CA LEU A 501 20.92 0.25 30.70
C LEU A 501 20.50 -1.09 31.30
N ARG A 502 21.43 -2.03 31.45
CA ARG A 502 21.20 -3.33 32.09
C ARG A 502 20.66 -3.17 33.51
N ASN A 503 21.27 -2.30 34.32
CA ASN A 503 20.81 -2.00 35.68
C ASN A 503 19.35 -1.51 35.68
N ARG A 504 18.98 -0.66 34.72
CA ARG A 504 17.59 -0.20 34.59
C ARG A 504 16.64 -1.33 34.23
N VAL A 505 16.96 -2.12 33.21
CA VAL A 505 16.10 -3.24 32.77
C VAL A 505 15.91 -4.26 33.91
N SER A 506 16.96 -4.55 34.71
CA SER A 506 16.84 -5.50 35.83
C SER A 506 15.93 -5.03 36.96
N ASN A 507 15.73 -3.71 37.09
CA ASN A 507 14.87 -3.11 38.11
C ASN A 507 13.41 -2.95 37.64
N ILE A 508 13.09 -3.31 36.39
CA ILE A 508 11.73 -3.26 35.87
C ILE A 508 11.07 -4.62 36.11
N ASN A 509 9.96 -4.61 36.86
CA ASN A 509 9.08 -5.77 36.99
C ASN A 509 7.85 -5.62 36.09
N TYR A 510 8.03 -5.86 34.79
CA TYR A 510 6.97 -5.76 33.79
C TYR A 510 6.88 -7.02 32.92
N LYS A 511 5.68 -7.58 32.75
CA LYS A 511 5.43 -8.81 31.99
C LYS A 511 4.98 -8.56 30.55
N GLY A 512 4.62 -7.33 30.20
CA GLY A 512 4.13 -7.00 28.86
C GLY A 512 5.27 -6.68 27.89
N LEU A 513 4.92 -6.03 26.78
CA LEU A 513 5.85 -5.66 25.73
C LEU A 513 6.92 -4.67 26.22
N THR A 514 8.18 -5.07 26.09
CA THR A 514 9.36 -4.27 26.41
C THR A 514 10.24 -4.15 25.18
N ILE A 515 10.54 -2.90 24.81
CA ILE A 515 11.47 -2.55 23.75
C ILE A 515 12.67 -1.88 24.42
N VAL A 516 13.87 -2.35 24.12
CA VAL A 516 15.12 -1.77 24.61
C VAL A 516 15.97 -1.42 23.40
N TYR A 517 16.53 -0.21 23.38
CA TYR A 517 17.59 0.14 22.45
C TYR A 517 18.87 0.44 23.22
N ALA A 518 19.91 -0.30 22.86
CA ALA A 518 21.20 -0.39 23.51
C ALA A 518 22.29 0.26 22.65
N GLY A 519 22.08 1.52 22.30
CA GLY A 519 23.00 2.35 21.52
C GLY A 519 22.67 3.83 21.66
N SER A 520 23.44 4.67 20.97
CA SER A 520 23.27 6.13 21.03
C SER A 520 22.15 6.60 20.08
N LEU A 521 21.23 7.41 20.59
CA LEU A 521 20.17 8.07 19.81
C LEU A 521 20.39 9.57 19.81
N ARG A 522 20.64 10.14 18.64
CA ARG A 522 20.89 11.57 18.44
C ARG A 522 19.69 12.25 17.77
N PHE A 523 19.32 13.41 18.28
CA PHE A 523 18.30 14.27 17.68
C PHE A 523 18.97 15.40 16.91
N ILE A 524 18.70 15.46 15.60
CA ILE A 524 19.27 16.44 14.68
C ILE A 524 18.18 17.42 14.26
N ASP A 525 18.46 18.72 14.39
CA ASP A 525 17.55 19.80 14.01
C ASP A 525 17.56 20.09 12.50
N SER A 526 16.73 21.04 12.06
CA SER A 526 16.66 21.49 10.67
C SER A 526 17.97 22.11 10.14
N ASN A 527 18.86 22.56 11.05
CA ASN A 527 20.18 23.10 10.72
C ASN A 527 21.27 22.01 10.68
N LYS A 528 20.89 20.73 10.72
CA LYS A 528 21.78 19.57 10.77
C LYS A 528 22.70 19.54 12.00
N LYS A 529 22.28 20.19 13.11
CA LYS A 529 23.02 20.19 14.38
C LYS A 529 22.40 19.20 15.35
N ALA A 530 23.26 18.44 16.03
CA ALA A 530 22.82 17.56 17.11
C ALA A 530 22.51 18.39 18.36
N VAL A 531 21.24 18.34 18.79
CA VAL A 531 20.76 19.10 19.96
C VAL A 531 20.78 18.26 21.24
N CYS A 532 20.66 16.95 21.11
CA CYS A 532 20.61 16.01 22.23
C CYS A 532 21.05 14.62 21.75
N GLU A 533 21.73 13.90 22.63
CA GLU A 533 22.15 12.52 22.48
C GLU A 533 21.73 11.75 23.73
N LEU A 534 21.28 10.52 23.55
CA LEU A 534 20.80 9.62 24.60
C LEU A 534 21.52 8.28 24.50
N ASP A 535 21.95 7.72 25.64
CA ASP A 535 22.80 6.51 25.68
C ASP A 535 21.99 5.21 25.71
N GLY A 536 20.68 5.30 25.93
CA GLY A 536 19.79 4.16 25.88
C GLY A 536 18.34 4.50 26.17
N LEU A 537 17.44 3.59 25.79
CA LEU A 537 16.01 3.74 26.05
C LEU A 537 15.33 2.42 26.37
N ILE A 538 14.28 2.50 27.19
CA ILE A 538 13.38 1.40 27.50
C ILE A 538 11.95 1.88 27.27
N LEU A 539 11.25 1.28 26.31
CA LEU A 539 9.89 1.60 25.93
C LEU A 539 8.96 0.43 26.28
N THR A 540 7.93 0.71 27.07
CA THR A 540 6.88 -0.24 27.48
C THR A 540 5.50 0.36 27.16
N PRO A 541 5.05 0.35 25.89
CA PRO A 541 3.92 1.18 25.44
C PRO A 541 2.57 0.73 26.05
N LYS A 542 2.49 -0.52 26.51
CA LYS A 542 1.32 -1.11 27.20
C LYS A 542 1.39 -0.96 28.73
N ASN A 543 2.44 -0.35 29.28
CA ASN A 543 2.57 -0.15 30.73
C ASN A 543 1.78 1.08 31.17
N LYS A 544 0.87 0.88 32.13
CA LYS A 544 -0.04 1.92 32.62
C LYS A 544 0.60 2.89 33.62
N LYS A 545 1.79 2.58 34.14
CA LYS A 545 2.47 3.44 35.12
C LYS A 545 3.57 4.26 34.47
N LYS A 546 4.46 3.60 33.73
CA LYS A 546 5.63 4.19 33.08
C LYS A 546 5.76 3.63 31.70
N TYR A 547 5.82 4.45 30.66
CA TYR A 547 5.85 3.97 29.28
C TYR A 547 7.22 4.15 28.62
N LEU A 548 8.04 5.09 29.06
CA LEU A 548 9.36 5.37 28.51
C LEU A 548 10.34 5.66 29.65
N GLU A 549 11.51 5.02 29.62
CA GLU A 549 12.69 5.43 30.38
C GLU A 549 13.80 5.82 29.39
N VAL A 550 14.34 7.02 29.53
CA VAL A 550 15.47 7.54 28.74
C VAL A 550 16.69 7.62 29.63
N ILE A 551 17.81 7.07 29.18
CA ILE A 551 19.02 6.87 30.00
C ILE A 551 20.15 7.74 29.50
N GLU A 552 20.88 8.32 30.47
CA GLU A 552 22.11 9.05 30.29
C GLU A 552 23.15 8.52 31.28
N ALA A 553 24.26 7.99 30.80
CA ALA A 553 25.35 7.44 31.58
C ALA A 553 26.59 8.32 31.43
N LYS A 554 27.42 8.38 32.49
CA LYS A 554 28.69 9.11 32.47
C LYS A 554 29.80 8.29 33.08
N ASN A 555 30.90 8.14 32.37
CA ASN A 555 32.09 7.44 32.85
C ASN A 555 33.13 8.43 33.42
N LEU A 556 32.81 9.08 34.53
CA LEU A 556 33.70 10.03 35.22
C LEU A 556 34.44 9.38 36.39
N SER A 557 35.55 9.96 36.84
CA SER A 557 36.34 9.43 37.95
C SER A 557 35.56 9.35 39.27
N THR A 558 34.68 10.33 39.55
CA THR A 558 33.88 10.35 40.79
C THR A 558 32.42 9.95 40.55
N LYS A 559 31.93 9.01 41.38
CA LYS A 559 30.56 8.47 41.29
C LYS A 559 29.47 9.53 41.44
N SER A 560 29.69 10.52 42.32
CA SER A 560 28.75 11.63 42.54
C SER A 560 28.63 12.52 41.29
N GLN A 561 29.76 12.88 40.66
CA GLN A 561 29.76 13.70 39.45
C GLN A 561 29.06 13.02 38.28
N ARG A 562 29.17 11.68 38.14
CA ARG A 562 28.46 10.92 37.09
C ARG A 562 26.96 11.21 37.11
N LYS A 563 26.36 11.16 38.30
CA LYS A 563 24.92 11.39 38.51
C LYS A 563 24.54 12.84 38.22
N THR A 564 25.27 13.80 38.82
CA THR A 564 24.97 15.23 38.68
C THR A 564 25.06 15.69 37.23
N VAL A 565 26.11 15.28 36.51
CA VAL A 565 26.30 15.65 35.10
C VAL A 565 25.23 15.02 34.20
N ALA A 566 24.91 13.73 34.41
CA ALA A 566 23.84 13.08 33.66
C ALA A 566 22.46 13.72 33.90
N MET A 567 22.12 14.03 35.16
CA MET A 567 20.87 14.74 35.49
C MET A 567 20.80 16.13 34.86
N LYS A 568 21.92 16.86 34.88
CA LYS A 568 22.02 18.19 34.24
C LYS A 568 21.79 18.07 32.73
N GLN A 569 22.43 17.13 32.06
CA GLN A 569 22.26 16.90 30.63
C GLN A 569 20.81 16.53 30.27
N LEU A 570 20.17 15.65 31.03
CA LEU A 570 18.76 15.29 30.80
C LEU A 570 17.82 16.49 30.98
N ARG A 571 18.07 17.34 31.99
CA ARG A 571 17.23 18.53 32.26
C ARG A 571 17.46 19.66 31.25
N GLU A 572 18.71 19.96 30.94
CA GLU A 572 19.08 21.13 30.14
C GLU A 572 19.11 20.85 28.63
N LYS A 573 19.25 19.59 28.21
CA LYS A 573 19.21 19.22 26.79
C LYS A 573 17.93 18.49 26.44
N PHE A 574 17.72 17.28 26.98
CA PHE A 574 16.61 16.43 26.55
C PHE A 574 15.23 16.99 26.92
N LEU A 575 14.98 17.35 28.19
CA LEU A 575 13.67 17.85 28.61
C LEU A 575 13.29 19.19 27.96
N THR A 576 14.27 19.97 27.49
CA THR A 576 14.00 21.24 26.78
C THR A 576 13.42 21.05 25.38
N ILE A 577 13.68 19.91 24.75
CA ILE A 577 13.15 19.57 23.42
C ILE A 577 11.84 18.76 23.50
N VAL A 578 11.44 18.29 24.69
CA VAL A 578 10.19 17.58 24.95
C VAL A 578 9.03 18.58 25.06
N ALA A 579 7.86 18.21 24.54
CA ALA A 579 6.67 19.05 24.59
C ALA A 579 6.22 19.30 26.04
N ASP A 580 5.81 20.54 26.36
CA ASP A 580 5.49 20.96 27.74
C ASP A 580 4.48 20.04 28.43
N SER A 581 3.42 19.69 27.70
CA SER A 581 2.38 18.75 28.17
C SER A 581 2.89 17.36 28.55
N MET A 582 4.10 16.99 28.14
CA MET A 582 4.74 15.71 28.46
C MET A 582 5.73 15.86 29.62
N VAL A 583 6.33 17.03 29.82
CA VAL A 583 7.34 17.28 30.87
C VAL A 583 6.73 17.18 32.27
N GLU A 584 5.49 17.63 32.46
CA GLU A 584 4.78 17.56 33.74
C GLU A 584 4.65 16.13 34.31
N ASP A 585 4.63 15.13 33.42
CA ASP A 585 4.53 13.72 33.77
C ASP A 585 5.90 13.01 33.76
N THR A 586 7.00 13.77 33.87
CA THR A 586 8.36 13.21 33.94
C THR A 586 8.97 13.25 35.33
N GLU A 587 9.87 12.30 35.59
CA GLU A 587 10.65 12.25 36.82
C GLU A 587 12.10 11.87 36.51
N VAL A 588 13.03 12.78 36.80
CA VAL A 588 14.47 12.53 36.67
C VAL A 588 14.99 11.83 37.93
N LYS A 589 15.61 10.67 37.75
CA LYS A 589 16.13 9.82 38.83
C LYS A 589 17.59 9.43 38.59
N GLU A 590 18.28 9.11 39.67
CA GLU A 590 19.66 8.66 39.63
C GLU A 590 19.76 7.15 39.29
N ILE A 591 20.85 6.77 38.63
CA ILE A 591 21.27 5.37 38.48
C ILE A 591 22.56 5.21 39.27
N ASP A 592 22.51 4.45 40.36
CA ASP A 592 23.63 4.33 41.28
C ASP A 592 24.91 3.85 40.62
N ASN A 593 25.96 4.66 40.71
CA ASN A 593 27.29 4.47 40.11
C ASN A 593 27.38 4.65 38.57
N PHE A 594 26.25 4.89 37.88
CA PHE A 594 26.21 4.89 36.42
C PHE A 594 25.89 6.26 35.79
N GLY A 595 24.86 6.95 36.31
CA GLY A 595 24.34 8.17 35.66
C GLY A 595 22.93 8.53 36.15
N ALA A 596 22.04 8.87 35.21
CA ALA A 596 20.67 9.28 35.48
C ALA A 596 19.70 8.80 34.39
N TYR A 597 18.40 8.87 34.68
CA TYR A 597 17.36 8.55 33.71
C TYR A 597 16.10 9.40 33.92
N VAL A 598 15.34 9.59 32.86
CA VAL A 598 14.01 10.21 32.90
C VAL A 598 12.95 9.13 32.77
N ASN A 599 12.03 9.05 33.73
CA ASN A 599 10.80 8.28 33.58
C ASN A 599 9.71 9.15 32.99
N PHE A 600 9.02 8.65 31.98
CA PHE A 600 7.74 9.21 31.55
C PHE A 600 6.60 8.38 32.12
N MET A 601 5.77 9.04 32.91
CA MET A 601 4.63 8.44 33.58
C MET A 601 3.37 8.60 32.73
N ARG A 602 2.40 7.71 32.97
CA ARG A 602 1.07 7.78 32.34
C ARG A 602 0.07 8.14 33.45
N LYS A 603 0.08 9.41 33.87
CA LYS A 603 -0.83 9.93 34.92
C LYS A 603 -2.16 10.37 34.33
#